data_AF-A0A539EIY6-F1
#
_entry.id   AF-A0A539EIY6-F1
#
_cell.length_a   1.000
_cell.length_b   1.000
_cell.length_c   1.000
_cell.angle_alpha   90.00
_cell.angle_beta   90.00
_cell.angle_gamma   90.00
#
_symmetry.space_group_name_H-M   'P 1'
#
loop_
_entity.id
_entity.type
_entity.pdbx_description
1 polymer ?
#
loop_
_entity_poly.entity_id
_entity_poly.type
_entity_poly.pdbx_seq_one_letter_code
_entity_poly.pdbx_strand_id
1 'polypeptide(L)' 'LKGVNVLREPDINLVFCRLPGLRGTGETLAAGLKAKGIRVYGDEGGVFRFVTHRWIDDGGLTSFVAAMREHLA' A
#
# COMPACT_ATOMS: atom_id res chain seq x y z
N LEU A 1 -7.24 -6.76 -5.35
CA LEU A 1 -5.97 -6.54 -6.08
C LEU A 1 -5.25 -7.87 -6.15
N LYS A 2 -4.72 -8.33 -7.31
CA LYS A 2 -3.88 -9.53 -7.35
C LYS A 2 -2.57 -9.26 -6.62
N GLY A 3 -1.97 -10.29 -6.00
CA GLY A 3 -0.69 -10.16 -5.30
C GLY A 3 -0.74 -9.49 -3.92
N VAL A 4 -1.93 -9.39 -3.30
CA VAL A 4 -2.14 -8.82 -1.95
C VAL A 4 -2.87 -9.81 -1.07
N ASN A 5 -2.31 -10.07 0.12
CA ASN A 5 -2.92 -10.91 1.15
C ASN A 5 -3.25 -10.06 2.37
N VAL A 6 -4.54 -9.79 2.59
CA VAL A 6 -5.02 -9.09 3.79
C VAL A 6 -4.92 -10.03 5.00
N LEU A 7 -4.34 -9.55 6.11
CA LEU A 7 -4.02 -10.40 7.27
C LEU A 7 -5.16 -10.50 8.30
N ARG A 8 -6.05 -9.51 8.32
CA ARG A 8 -7.21 -9.42 9.21
C ARG A 8 -8.25 -8.50 8.60
N GLU A 9 -9.49 -8.60 9.06
CA GLU A 9 -10.48 -7.57 8.74
C GLU A 9 -9.91 -6.19 9.12
N PRO A 10 -10.09 -5.17 8.25
CA PRO A 10 -9.64 -3.83 8.56
C PRO A 10 -10.27 -3.37 9.88
N ASP A 11 -9.41 -3.03 10.82
CA ASP A 11 -9.83 -2.29 12.00
C ASP A 11 -9.73 -0.81 11.61
N ILE A 12 -10.83 -0.06 11.73
CA ILE A 12 -10.94 1.36 11.37
C ILE A 12 -10.47 1.68 9.94
N ASN A 13 -9.59 2.68 9.82
CA ASN A 13 -8.99 3.20 8.59
C ASN A 13 -7.65 2.53 8.24
N LEU A 14 -7.35 1.36 8.82
CA LEU A 14 -6.04 0.73 8.74
C LEU A 14 -6.12 -0.70 8.19
N VAL A 15 -5.29 -0.99 7.18
CA VAL A 15 -5.19 -2.31 6.54
C VAL A 15 -3.81 -2.89 6.77
N PHE A 16 -3.77 -4.13 7.28
CA PHE A 16 -2.57 -4.95 7.38
C PHE A 16 -2.54 -5.97 6.26
N CYS A 17 -1.46 -5.99 5.48
CA CYS A 17 -1.33 -6.94 4.39
C CYS A 17 0.10 -7.39 4.15
N ARG A 18 0.24 -8.54 3.48
CA ARG A 18 1.48 -8.94 2.81
C ARG A 18 1.30 -8.74 1.31
N LEU A 19 2.40 -8.42 0.64
CA LEU A 19 2.44 -8.21 -0.81
C LEU A 19 3.30 -9.29 -1.47
N PRO A 20 2.85 -10.55 -1.57
CA PRO A 20 3.63 -11.63 -2.18
C PRO A 20 3.94 -11.39 -3.66
N GLY A 21 3.16 -10.52 -4.33
CA GLY A 21 3.43 -10.10 -5.71
C GLY A 21 4.36 -8.89 -5.83
N LEU A 22 4.95 -8.40 -4.73
CA LEU A 22 5.77 -7.18 -4.76
C LEU A 22 7.01 -7.38 -5.61
N ARG A 23 7.21 -6.47 -6.57
CA ARG A 23 8.43 -6.33 -7.36
C ARG A 23 9.36 -5.38 -6.61
N GLY A 24 10.38 -5.93 -5.95
CA GLY A 24 11.37 -5.17 -5.18
C GLY A 24 11.18 -5.31 -3.66
N THR A 25 11.64 -4.30 -2.91
CA THR A 25 11.54 -4.24 -1.45
C THR A 25 10.50 -3.21 -0.99
N GLY A 26 10.11 -3.25 0.29
CA GLY A 26 9.22 -2.24 0.87
C GLY A 26 9.77 -0.82 0.75
N GLU A 27 11.09 -0.63 0.82
CA GLU A 27 11.73 0.67 0.62
C GLU A 27 11.55 1.18 -0.82
N THR A 28 11.72 0.31 -1.81
CA THR A 28 11.53 0.70 -3.22
C THR A 28 10.07 1.04 -3.53
N LEU A 29 9.12 0.32 -2.92
CA LEU A 29 7.70 0.66 -2.98
C LEU A 29 7.43 2.02 -2.36
N ALA A 30 7.91 2.25 -1.14
CA ALA A 30 7.70 3.50 -0.42
C ALA A 30 8.29 4.70 -1.18
N ALA A 31 9.48 4.54 -1.78
CA ALA A 31 10.10 5.55 -2.63
C ALA A 31 9.27 5.82 -3.90
N GLY A 32 8.79 4.78 -4.58
CA GLY A 32 7.96 4.90 -5.78
C GLY A 32 6.63 5.59 -5.53
N LEU A 33 5.95 5.24 -4.43
CA LEU A 33 4.71 5.89 -4.02
C LEU A 33 4.95 7.35 -3.61
N LYS A 34 6.05 7.64 -2.91
CA LYS A 34 6.40 9.00 -2.49
C LYS A 34 6.64 9.92 -3.69
N ALA A 35 7.25 9.44 -4.76
CA ALA A 35 7.42 10.20 -6.00
C ALA A 35 6.08 10.63 -6.64
N LYS A 36 4.98 9.93 -6.32
CA LYS A 36 3.61 10.24 -6.75
C LYS A 36 2.80 11.01 -5.70
N GLY A 37 3.46 11.52 -4.66
CA GLY A 37 2.81 12.25 -3.57
C GLY A 37 2.15 11.36 -2.50
N ILE A 38 2.28 10.03 -2.59
CA ILE A 38 1.66 9.10 -1.64
C ILE A 38 2.71 8.67 -0.61
N ARG A 39 2.45 8.93 0.67
CA ARG A 39 3.36 8.55 1.76
C ARG A 39 2.88 7.25 2.42
N VAL A 40 3.75 6.25 2.43
CA VAL A 40 3.55 4.99 3.16
C VAL A 40 4.81 4.68 3.97
N TYR A 41 4.65 3.82 4.97
CA TYR A 41 5.77 3.22 5.68
C TYR A 41 6.29 2.00 4.91
N GLY A 42 7.57 1.67 5.10
CA GLY A 42 8.11 0.38 4.66
C GLY A 42 7.43 -0.78 5.40
N ASP A 43 7.68 -2.01 4.95
CA ASP A 43 7.20 -3.17 5.69
C ASP A 43 7.97 -3.38 6.98
N GLU A 44 7.28 -3.95 7.97
CA GLU A 44 7.91 -4.46 9.19
C GLU A 44 7.77 -5.97 9.19
N GLY A 45 8.86 -6.66 8.84
CA GLY A 45 8.88 -8.13 8.72
C GLY A 45 7.97 -8.66 7.60
N GLY A 46 7.93 -7.99 6.45
CA GLY A 46 7.10 -8.34 5.31
C GLY A 46 5.62 -7.92 5.44
N VAL A 47 5.26 -7.23 6.52
CA VAL A 47 3.90 -6.75 6.77
C VAL A 47 3.81 -5.25 6.53
N PHE A 48 2.95 -4.87 5.59
CA PHE A 48 2.61 -3.48 5.28
C PHE A 48 1.41 -3.02 6.08
N ARG A 49 1.41 -1.72 6.38
CA ARG A 49 0.32 -0.97 7.02
C ARG A 49 -0.07 0.20 6.15
N PHE A 50 -1.30 0.17 5.65
CA PHE A 50 -1.87 1.29 4.89
C PHE A 50 -2.99 1.93 5.71
N VAL A 51 -2.84 3.22 5.98
CA VAL A 51 -3.80 4.00 6.76
C VAL A 51 -4.37 5.13 5.90
N THR A 52 -5.69 5.28 5.90
CA THR A 52 -6.34 6.46 5.33
C THR A 52 -6.59 7.49 6.43
N HIS A 53 -6.74 8.77 6.10
CA HIS A 53 -7.18 9.78 7.07
C HIS A 53 -8.36 10.57 6.49
N ARG A 54 -8.96 11.46 7.30
CA ARG A 54 -10.19 12.21 6.94
C ARG A 54 -10.10 13.11 5.68
N TRP A 55 -8.93 13.22 5.06
CA TRP A 55 -8.75 13.98 3.81
C TRP A 55 -8.45 13.08 2.60
N ILE A 56 -8.47 11.76 2.79
CA ILE A 56 -8.39 10.81 1.69
C ILE A 56 -9.80 10.61 1.16
N ASP A 57 -9.96 10.86 -0.13
CA ASP A 57 -11.18 10.62 -0.89
C ASP A 57 -10.99 9.45 -1.87
N ASP A 58 -12.04 9.17 -2.65
CA ASP A 58 -12.03 8.12 -3.67
C ASP A 58 -10.98 8.36 -4.76
N GLY A 59 -10.65 9.62 -5.05
CA GLY A 59 -9.59 9.99 -6.00
C GLY A 59 -8.20 9.61 -5.48
N GLY A 60 -7.94 9.88 -4.20
CA GLY A 60 -6.73 9.46 -3.50
C GLY A 60 -6.60 7.93 -3.45
N LEU A 61 -7.68 7.22 -3.13
CA LEU A 61 -7.74 5.76 -3.15
C LEU A 61 -7.47 5.18 -4.53
N THR A 62 -8.09 5.74 -5.56
CA THR A 62 -7.90 5.31 -6.96
C THR A 62 -6.45 5.50 -7.40
N SER A 63 -5.85 6.66 -7.07
CA SER A 63 -4.45 6.98 -7.38
C SER A 63 -3.48 6.04 -6.67
N PHE A 64 -3.77 5.71 -5.40
CA PHE A 64 -3.00 4.73 -4.65
C PHE A 64 -3.06 3.33 -5.28
N VAL A 65 -4.26 2.85 -5.62
CA VAL A 65 -4.43 1.53 -6.25
C VAL A 65 -3.74 1.47 -7.61
N ALA A 66 -3.82 2.53 -8.41
CA ALA A 66 -3.11 2.63 -9.69
C ALA A 66 -1.60 2.54 -9.50
N ALA A 67 -1.04 3.31 -8.55
CA ALA A 67 0.38 3.29 -8.26
C ALA A 67 0.84 1.91 -7.73
N MET A 68 0.06 1.27 -6.86
CA MET A 68 0.36 -0.07 -6.34
C MET A 68 0.47 -1.13 -7.45
N ARG A 69 -0.36 -1.05 -8.50
CA ARG A 69 -0.33 -2.01 -9.60
C ARG A 69 0.98 -2.01 -10.39
N GLU A 70 1.70 -0.89 -10.42
CA GLU A 70 3.00 -0.81 -11.09
C GLU A 70 4.09 -1.58 -10.35
N HIS A 71 3.91 -1.77 -9.04
CA HIS A 71 4.84 -2.47 -8.16
C HIS A 71 4.44 -3.92 -7.89
N LEU A 72 3.28 -4.37 -8.37
CA LEU A 72 2.78 -5.74 -8.15
C LEU A 72 2.83 -6.55 -9.44
N ALA A 73 3.14 -7.84 -9.31
CA ALA A 73 3.16 -8.82 -10.40
C ALA A 73 1.77 -9.37 -10.73
#